data_AF-X1GER2-F1
#
_entry.id   AF-X1GER2-F1
#
_cell.length_a   1.000
_cell.length_b   1.000
_cell.length_c   1.000
_cell.angle_alpha   90.00
_cell.angle_beta   90.00
_cell.angle_gamma   90.00
#
_symmetry.space_group_name_H-M   'P 1'
#
loop_
_entity.id
_entity.type
_entity.pdbx_description
1 polymer ?
#
loop_
_entity_poly.entity_id
_entity_poly.type
_entity_poly.pdbx_seq_one_letter_code
_entity_poly.pdbx_strand_id
1 'polypeptide(L)'
;MNNKLCSLIYLIIKKALHLGKTKLVKLIYLMDYEHFKAFGNSITKTDYFYYHYGPYSDEIGKCVKELEKSKIILEARNISGYTGRVFCTYCTLKNFECD
;
A
#
# COMPACT_ATOMS: atom_id res chain seq x y z
N MET A 1 7.82 -14.83 5.19
CA MET A 1 7.24 -13.47 5.09
C MET A 1 8.23 -12.60 4.33
N ASN A 2 7.79 -11.85 3.32
CA ASN A 2 8.67 -10.97 2.58
C ASN A 2 8.92 -9.69 3.38
N ASN A 3 9.98 -9.70 4.21
CA ASN A 3 10.29 -8.58 5.10
C ASN A 3 10.50 -7.26 4.32
N LYS A 4 11.05 -7.32 3.10
CA LYS A 4 11.25 -6.14 2.26
C LYS A 4 9.93 -5.53 1.81
N LEU A 5 8.98 -6.34 1.37
CA LEU A 5 7.65 -5.87 0.96
C LEU A 5 6.95 -5.12 2.10
N CYS A 6 6.93 -5.70 3.30
CA CYS A 6 6.28 -5.08 4.44
C CYS A 6 6.97 -3.80 4.92
N SER A 7 8.30 -3.77 4.92
CA SER A 7 9.05 -2.54 5.19
C SER A 7 8.76 -1.44 4.16
N LEU A 8 8.65 -1.81 2.87
CA LEU A 8 8.31 -0.86 1.81
C LEU A 8 6.88 -0.33 1.96
N ILE A 9 5.90 -1.21 2.20
CA ILE A 9 4.51 -0.82 2.46
C ILE A 9 4.43 0.18 3.62
N TYR A 10 5.10 -0.11 4.74
CA TYR A 10 5.16 0.80 5.87
C TYR A 10 5.75 2.16 5.50
N LEU A 11 6.87 2.17 4.77
CA LEU A 11 7.52 3.40 4.33
C LEU A 11 6.62 4.25 3.41
N ILE A 12 5.90 3.60 2.49
CA ILE A 12 4.97 4.27 1.58
C ILE A 12 3.82 4.89 2.38
N ILE A 13 3.16 4.12 3.26
CA ILE A 13 2.04 4.62 4.08
C ILE A 13 2.50 5.76 5.01
N LYS A 14 3.73 5.70 5.52
CA LYS A 14 4.30 6.77 6.35
C LYS A 14 4.49 8.08 5.58
N LYS A 15 4.81 8.01 4.28
CA LYS A 15 5.13 9.18 3.44
C LYS A 15 3.94 9.71 2.63
N ALA A 16 2.99 8.86 2.26
CA ALA A 16 1.87 9.20 1.39
C ALA A 16 0.60 9.44 2.20
N LEU A 17 -0.06 10.59 1.96
CA LEU A 17 -1.37 10.90 2.52
C LEU A 17 -2.49 10.25 1.67
N HIS A 18 -3.59 9.89 2.33
CA HIS A 18 -4.82 9.39 1.69
C HIS A 18 -4.61 8.20 0.74
N LEU A 19 -3.84 7.21 1.17
CA LEU A 19 -3.49 6.05 0.37
C LEU A 19 -4.44 4.87 0.62
N GLY A 20 -5.31 4.57 -0.34
CA GLY A 20 -6.15 3.35 -0.32
C GLY A 20 -5.47 2.14 -0.97
N LYS A 21 -6.03 0.94 -0.76
CA LYS A 21 -5.51 -0.35 -1.26
C LYS A 21 -5.11 -0.33 -2.73
N THR A 22 -5.98 0.16 -3.60
CA THR A 22 -5.72 0.18 -5.05
C THR A 22 -4.53 1.08 -5.41
N LYS A 23 -4.38 2.24 -4.76
CA LYS A 23 -3.24 3.13 -4.98
C LYS A 23 -1.94 2.50 -4.47
N LEU A 24 -1.99 1.88 -3.28
CA LEU A 24 -0.85 1.19 -2.69
C LEU A 24 -0.31 0.10 -3.63
N VAL A 25 -1.17 -0.78 -4.13
CA VAL A 25 -0.79 -1.86 -5.06
C VAL A 25 -0.14 -1.30 -6.33
N LYS A 26 -0.76 -0.28 -6.94
CA LYS A 26 -0.23 0.34 -8.17
C LYS A 26 1.12 1.01 -7.95
N LEU A 27 1.34 1.64 -6.80
CA LEU A 27 2.62 2.26 -6.46
C LEU A 27 3.73 1.22 -6.27
N ILE A 28 3.47 0.13 -5.55
CA ILE A 28 4.47 -0.92 -5.33
C ILE A 28 4.83 -1.59 -6.66
N TYR A 29 3.82 -1.91 -7.49
CA TYR A 29 4.05 -2.40 -8.84
C TYR A 29 4.93 -1.46 -9.67
N LEU A 30 4.63 -0.16 -9.65
CA LEU A 30 5.41 0.84 -10.39
C LEU A 30 6.86 0.90 -9.90
N MET A 31 7.10 0.84 -8.59
CA MET A 31 8.46 0.82 -8.03
C MET A 31 9.22 -0.44 -8.43
N ASP A 32 8.58 -1.61 -8.37
CA ASP A 32 9.19 -2.86 -8.80
C ASP A 32 9.50 -2.85 -10.30
N TYR A 33 8.59 -2.32 -11.12
CA TYR A 33 8.75 -2.23 -12.56
C TYR A 33 9.89 -1.28 -12.96
N GLU A 34 9.96 -0.09 -12.37
CA GLU A 34 11.04 0.86 -12.66
C GLU A 34 12.41 0.34 -12.18
N HIS A 35 12.46 -0.31 -11.00
CA HIS A 35 13.69 -0.93 -10.53
C HIS A 35 14.11 -2.11 -11.43
N PHE A 36 13.15 -2.92 -11.89
CA PHE A 36 13.42 -4.00 -12.84
C PHE A 36 13.98 -3.46 -14.16
N LYS A 37 13.40 -2.40 -14.70
CA LYS A 37 13.92 -1.75 -15.91
C LYS A 37 15.36 -1.25 -15.76
N ALA A 38 15.71 -0.71 -14.59
CA ALA A 38 17.04 -0.16 -14.34
C ALA A 38 18.10 -1.22 -13.99
N PHE A 39 17.72 -2.29 -13.28
CA PHE A 39 18.69 -3.22 -12.65
C PHE A 39 18.45 -4.70 -12.97
N GLY A 40 17.43 -5.03 -13.79
CA GLY A 40 17.10 -6.41 -14.17
C GLY A 40 16.46 -7.26 -13.07
N ASN A 41 16.09 -6.67 -11.93
CA ASN A 41 15.40 -7.36 -10.83
C ASN A 41 14.42 -6.41 -10.12
N SER A 42 13.36 -6.93 -9.51
CA SER A 42 12.40 -6.13 -8.73
C SER A 42 12.84 -5.98 -7.27
N ILE A 43 12.37 -4.92 -6.60
CA ILE A 43 12.72 -4.59 -5.19
C ILE A 43 12.16 -5.66 -4.27
N THR A 44 10.88 -5.97 -4.45
CA THR A 44 10.12 -6.84 -3.55
C THR A 44 10.13 -8.29 -4.02
N LYS A 45 10.31 -8.56 -5.32
CA LYS A 45 10.06 -9.88 -5.93
C LYS A 45 8.64 -10.39 -5.70
N THR A 46 7.68 -9.49 -5.52
CA THR A 46 6.27 -9.81 -5.39
C THR A 46 5.69 -10.34 -6.70
N ASP A 47 4.85 -11.37 -6.59
CA ASP A 47 4.11 -11.88 -7.73
C ASP A 47 2.88 -11.00 -8.01
N TYR A 48 2.73 -10.61 -9.28
CA TYR A 48 1.64 -9.77 -9.76
C TYR A 48 0.82 -10.52 -10.81
N PHE A 49 -0.49 -10.35 -10.76
CA PHE A 49 -1.40 -10.78 -11.80
C PHE A 49 -2.33 -9.64 -12.24
N TYR A 50 -2.83 -9.72 -13.46
CA TYR A 50 -3.81 -8.76 -13.96
C TYR A 50 -5.18 -9.03 -13.34
N TYR A 51 -5.78 -8.01 -12.71
CA TYR A 51 -7.09 -8.12 -12.07
C TYR A 51 -7.92 -6.85 -12.30
N HIS A 52 -8.97 -6.98 -13.13
CA HIS A 52 -9.89 -5.92 -13.57
C HIS A 52 -9.23 -4.67 -14.20
N TYR A 53 -8.59 -3.85 -13.38
CA TYR A 53 -8.11 -2.50 -13.75
C TYR A 53 -6.60 -2.34 -13.56
N GLY A 54 -5.85 -3.44 -13.55
CA GLY A 54 -4.39 -3.42 -13.54
C GLY A 54 -3.77 -4.49 -12.64
N PRO A 55 -2.53 -4.27 -12.17
CA PRO A 55 -1.79 -5.24 -11.39
C PRO A 55 -2.42 -5.41 -10.01
N TYR A 56 -2.42 -6.64 -9.53
CA TYR A 56 -2.84 -7.01 -8.19
C TYR A 56 -1.91 -8.08 -7.62
N SER A 57 -1.81 -8.12 -6.28
CA SER A 57 -1.04 -9.14 -5.57
C SER A 57 -1.69 -9.46 -4.22
N ASP A 58 -1.88 -10.75 -3.94
CA ASP A 58 -2.35 -11.22 -2.65
C ASP A 58 -1.32 -11.03 -1.54
N GLU A 59 -0.03 -11.03 -1.86
CA GLU A 59 1.05 -10.82 -0.89
C GLU A 59 0.98 -9.42 -0.27
N ILE A 60 0.69 -8.41 -1.08
CA ILE A 60 0.48 -7.03 -0.60
C ILE A 60 -0.69 -7.00 0.39
N GLY A 61 -1.81 -7.63 0.03
CA GLY A 61 -3.00 -7.71 0.90
C GLY A 61 -2.73 -8.43 2.22
N LYS A 62 -2.00 -9.56 2.19
CA LYS A 62 -1.60 -10.31 3.39
C LYS A 62 -0.70 -9.45 4.28
N CYS A 63 0.30 -8.79 3.71
CA CYS A 63 1.20 -7.95 4.47
C CYS A 63 0.49 -6.76 5.13
N VAL A 64 -0.41 -6.08 4.42
CA VAL A 64 -1.22 -4.98 5.00
C VAL A 64 -2.03 -5.47 6.21
N LYS A 65 -2.69 -6.64 6.10
CA LYS A 65 -3.43 -7.23 7.22
C LYS A 65 -2.55 -7.55 8.42
N GLU A 66 -1.34 -8.05 8.20
CA GLU A 66 -0.41 -8.32 9.30
C GLU A 66 0.06 -7.02 9.97
N LEU A 67 0.40 -5.98 9.19
CA LEU A 67 0.78 -4.67 9.74
C LEU A 67 -0.36 -4.03 10.55
N GLU A 68 -1.60 -4.19 10.11
CA GLU A 68 -2.80 -3.75 10.83
C GLU A 68 -3.00 -4.55 12.13
N LYS A 69 -2.88 -5.88 12.07
CA LYS A 69 -2.95 -6.76 13.24
C LYS A 69 -1.89 -6.43 14.28
N SER A 70 -0.68 -6.08 13.84
CA SER A 70 0.42 -5.60 14.69
C SER A 70 0.25 -4.16 15.15
N LYS A 71 -0.85 -3.48 14.80
CA LYS A 71 -1.13 -2.07 15.11
C LYS A 71 -0.02 -1.11 14.65
N ILE A 72 0.67 -1.43 13.56
CA ILE A 72 1.68 -0.52 12.97
C ILE A 72 1.01 0.52 12.08
N ILE A 73 -0.02 0.07 11.34
CA ILE A 73 -0.88 0.89 10.49
C ILE A 73 -2.34 0.75 10.93
N LEU A 74 -3.17 1.69 10.52
CA LEU A 74 -4.62 1.66 10.70
C LEU A 74 -5.30 1.95 9.36
N GLU A 75 -6.44 1.32 9.14
CA GLU A 75 -7.36 1.68 8.06
C GLU A 75 -8.39 2.70 8.57
N ALA A 76 -8.31 3.93 8.06
CA ALA A 76 -9.27 4.99 8.35
C ALA A 76 -10.37 5.03 7.28
N ARG A 77 -11.63 5.07 7.70
CA ARG A 77 -12.77 5.37 6.83
C ARG A 77 -12.96 6.89 6.76
N ASN A 78 -12.98 7.41 5.55
CA ASN A 78 -13.17 8.82 5.27
C ASN A 78 -14.38 9.00 4.37
N ILE A 79 -14.96 10.20 4.39
CA ILE A 79 -16.09 10.57 3.54
C ILE A 79 -15.61 11.68 2.60
N SER A 80 -15.84 11.50 1.30
CA SER A 80 -15.56 12.53 0.31
C SER A 80 -16.51 13.70 0.49
N GLY A 81 -16.00 14.88 0.81
CA GLY A 81 -16.83 16.08 0.99
C GLY A 81 -17.60 16.49 -0.28
N TYR A 82 -17.12 16.12 -1.46
CA TYR A 82 -17.77 16.46 -2.74
C TYR A 82 -18.86 15.46 -3.15
N THR A 83 -18.64 14.16 -2.91
CA THR A 83 -19.53 13.09 -3.43
C THR A 83 -20.30 12.36 -2.34
N GLY A 84 -19.98 12.56 -1.06
CA GLY A 84 -20.48 11.76 0.05
C GLY A 84 -19.99 10.30 0.06
N ARG A 85 -19.14 9.90 -0.89
CA ARG A 85 -18.66 8.51 -0.98
C ARG A 85 -17.69 8.19 0.15
N VAL A 86 -17.91 7.03 0.77
CA VAL A 86 -16.99 6.49 1.78
C VAL A 86 -15.79 5.84 1.08
N PHE A 87 -14.58 6.12 1.57
CA PHE A 87 -13.35 5.52 1.09
C PHE A 87 -12.41 5.18 2.25
N CYS A 88 -11.61 4.13 2.08
CA CYS A 88 -10.64 3.70 3.07
C CYS A 88 -9.23 4.14 2.70
N THR A 89 -8.47 4.61 3.68
CA THR A 89 -7.06 4.97 3.53
C THR A 89 -6.24 4.43 4.68
N TYR A 90 -4.98 4.10 4.41
CA TYR A 90 -4.05 3.68 5.44
C TYR A 90 -3.32 4.89 6.03
N CYS A 91 -3.12 4.85 7.33
CA CYS A 91 -2.29 5.80 8.08
C CYS A 91 -1.44 5.06 9.11
N THR A 92 -0.33 5.66 9.52
CA THR A 92 0.48 5.13 10.62
C THR A 92 -0.03 5.69 11.94
N LEU A 93 0.16 4.96 13.05
CA LEU A 93 -0.24 5.44 14.38
C LEU A 93 0.38 6.79 14.77
N LYS A 94 1.58 7.12 14.28
CA LYS A 94 2.23 8.41 14.54
C LYS A 94 1.58 9.57 13.79
N ASN A 95 0.83 9.31 12.71
CA ASN A 95 0.16 10.33 11.92
C ASN A 95 -1.32 10.50 12.35
N PHE A 96 -1.74 9.92 13.48
CA PHE A 96 -3.08 10.10 14.03
C PHE A 96 -3.23 11.39 14.86
N GLU A 97 -2.13 12.12 15.09
CA GLU A 97 -2.16 13.54 15.41
C GLU A 97 -2.29 14.30 14.08
N CYS A 98 -3.52 14.53 13.66
CA CYS A 98 -3.85 15.52 12.64
C CYS A 98 -4.83 16.48 13.30
N ASP A 99 -4.45 17.76 13.27
CA ASP A 99 -5.17 18.93 13.82
C ASP A 99 -6.66 18.98 13.44
#